data_AF-A0A6V8P103-F1
#
_entry.id   AF-A0A6V8P103-F1
#
_cell.length_a   1.000
_cell.length_b   1.000
_cell.length_c   1.000
_cell.angle_alpha   90.00
_cell.angle_beta   90.00
_cell.angle_gamma   90.00
#
_symmetry.space_group_name_H-M   'P 1'
#
loop_
_entity.id
_entity.type
_entity.pdbx_description
1 polymer ?
#
loop_
_entity_poly.entity_id
_entity_poly.type
_entity_poly.pdbx_seq_one_letter_code
_entity_poly.pdbx_strand_id
1 'polypeptide(L)'
;TFDVIRRYLLYKGYQVLFVQNITDVEDKIINKARQLGLGWQEVAQKFEREFYQDMEKLGIMPADVQPRATEQIDFMIKMISTLEEKGYAYRVDGDVYFSISQFKEYGQLSKRNVDEMMAGSRVEVDERKRHPLDFALWKSSKAGEPGWDSPWGRGRPGWHIECSAMSLNYLGFGFDIHGGAQDLIFPHHENEIAQAEGYRQEKPFVRYWLHGGMLQINEEEMHKSLGNFVTVHELLEKENPNVVRLLMLG
;
A
#
# COMPACT_ATOMS: atom_id res chain seq x y z
N THR A 1 -1.17 -15.94 6.31
CA THR A 1 0.15 -15.78 6.98
C THR A 1 0.13 -14.83 8.17
N PHE A 2 -0.11 -13.53 8.00
CA PHE A 2 -0.01 -12.55 9.11
C PHE A 2 -0.93 -12.80 10.31
N ASP A 3 -2.13 -13.36 10.07
CA ASP A 3 -3.02 -13.82 11.16
C ASP A 3 -2.35 -14.89 12.06
N VAL A 4 -1.59 -15.82 11.48
CA VAL A 4 -0.85 -16.83 12.24
C VAL A 4 0.29 -16.21 13.02
N ILE A 5 1.03 -15.27 12.42
CA ILE A 5 2.09 -14.54 13.11
C ILE A 5 1.51 -13.79 14.32
N ARG A 6 0.40 -13.05 14.13
CA ARG A 6 -0.29 -12.34 15.22
C ARG A 6 -0.74 -13.31 16.31
N ARG A 7 -1.42 -14.40 15.96
CA ARG A 7 -1.89 -15.42 16.91
C ARG A 7 -0.74 -16.04 17.70
N TYR A 8 0.40 -16.28 17.05
CA TYR A 8 1.58 -16.80 17.72
C TYR A 8 2.19 -15.78 18.68
N LEU A 9 2.30 -14.50 18.31
CA LEU A 9 2.77 -13.44 19.21
C LEU A 9 1.87 -13.31 20.44
N LEU A 10 0.55 -13.34 20.26
CA LEU A 10 -0.42 -13.36 21.36
C LEU A 10 -0.25 -14.61 22.24
N TYR A 11 -0.10 -15.79 21.65
CA TYR A 11 0.18 -17.04 22.38
C TYR A 11 1.48 -16.97 23.20
N LYS A 12 2.50 -16.28 22.67
CA LYS A 12 3.78 -16.05 23.38
C LYS A 12 3.69 -15.01 24.49
N GLY A 13 2.53 -14.38 24.69
CA GLY A 13 2.28 -13.41 25.77
C GLY A 13 2.58 -11.96 25.41
N TYR A 14 2.81 -11.63 24.13
CA TYR A 14 2.95 -10.24 23.71
C TYR A 14 1.59 -9.53 23.67
N GLN A 15 1.59 -8.24 24.02
CA GLN A 15 0.50 -7.34 23.65
C GLN A 15 0.74 -6.87 22.22
N VAL A 16 -0.19 -7.14 21.32
CA VAL A 16 -0.07 -6.83 19.89
C VAL A 16 -1.12 -5.81 19.51
N LEU A 17 -0.68 -4.66 19.00
CA LEU A 17 -1.52 -3.72 18.27
C LEU A 17 -1.37 -4.00 16.78
N PHE A 18 -2.38 -4.62 16.16
CA PHE A 18 -2.38 -5.00 14.76
C PHE A 18 -3.17 -3.98 13.92
N VAL A 19 -2.47 -3.26 13.06
CA VAL A 19 -3.06 -2.26 12.16
C VAL A 19 -3.04 -2.79 10.72
N GLN A 20 -4.17 -2.73 10.03
CA GLN A 20 -4.29 -3.10 8.62
C GLN A 20 -5.11 -2.04 7.89
N ASN A 21 -4.54 -1.35 6.90
CA ASN A 21 -5.27 -0.32 6.19
C ASN A 21 -6.29 -0.89 5.19
N ILE A 22 -7.22 -0.02 4.78
CA ILE A 22 -8.04 -0.18 3.59
C ILE A 22 -7.68 0.96 2.63
N THR A 23 -7.17 0.63 1.44
CA THR A 23 -7.04 1.58 0.33
C THR A 23 -8.41 1.71 -0.34
N ASP A 24 -9.14 2.76 0.01
CA ASP A 24 -10.50 3.04 -0.46
C ASP A 24 -10.56 4.12 -1.55
N VAL A 25 -9.40 4.63 -2.00
CA VAL A 25 -9.27 5.52 -3.15
C VAL A 25 -8.01 5.19 -3.97
N GLU A 26 -8.18 4.66 -5.18
CA GLU A 26 -7.08 4.35 -6.10
C GLU A 26 -7.59 4.41 -7.56
N ASP A 27 -6.68 4.51 -8.53
CA ASP A 27 -7.00 4.46 -9.96
C ASP A 27 -7.83 3.23 -10.34
N LYS A 28 -7.56 2.07 -9.73
CA LYS A 28 -8.34 0.84 -9.96
C LYS A 28 -9.79 0.97 -9.49
N ILE A 29 -10.03 1.61 -8.34
CA ILE A 29 -11.38 1.83 -7.80
C ILE A 29 -12.14 2.80 -8.70
N ILE A 30 -11.50 3.90 -9.11
CA ILE A 30 -12.08 4.91 -10.01
C ILE A 30 -12.44 4.27 -11.36
N ASN A 31 -11.54 3.48 -11.93
CA ASN A 31 -11.78 2.80 -13.20
C ASN A 31 -12.88 1.75 -13.07
N LYS A 32 -12.93 1.00 -11.97
CA LYS A 32 -14.02 0.04 -11.71
C LYS A 32 -15.37 0.72 -11.52
N ALA A 33 -15.39 1.87 -10.86
CA ALA A 33 -16.59 2.70 -10.70
C ALA A 33 -17.15 3.16 -12.06
N ARG A 34 -16.27 3.62 -12.96
CA ARG A 34 -16.65 3.95 -14.34
C ARG A 34 -17.20 2.74 -15.10
N GLN A 35 -16.56 1.58 -14.98
CA GLN A 35 -17.01 0.34 -15.64
C GLN A 35 -18.39 -0.12 -15.16
N LEU A 36 -18.67 0.05 -13.86
CA LEU A 36 -19.93 -0.37 -13.25
C LEU A 36 -21.04 0.69 -13.32
N GLY A 37 -20.72 1.92 -13.72
CA GLY A 37 -21.65 3.05 -13.66
C GLY A 37 -22.05 3.43 -12.23
N LEU A 38 -21.17 3.17 -11.25
CA LEU A 38 -21.41 3.42 -9.82
C LEU A 38 -20.51 4.55 -9.29
N GLY A 39 -20.82 5.06 -8.10
CA GLY A 39 -19.92 5.95 -7.36
C GLY A 39 -18.67 5.21 -6.86
N TRP A 40 -17.51 5.86 -6.85
CA TRP A 40 -16.26 5.22 -6.39
C TRP A 40 -16.34 4.79 -4.91
N GLN A 41 -17.05 5.55 -4.08
CA GLN A 41 -17.32 5.21 -2.67
C GLN A 41 -18.18 3.96 -2.55
N GLU A 42 -19.18 3.80 -3.42
CA GLU A 42 -20.04 2.63 -3.43
C GLU A 42 -19.26 1.38 -3.83
N VAL A 43 -18.37 1.50 -4.83
CA VAL A 43 -17.45 0.42 -5.23
C VAL A 43 -16.51 0.05 -4.07
N ALA A 44 -15.87 1.02 -3.44
CA ALA A 44 -14.98 0.78 -2.31
C ALA A 44 -15.73 0.07 -1.17
N GLN A 45 -16.87 0.61 -0.74
CA GLN A 45 -17.69 0.01 0.33
C GLN A 45 -18.21 -1.39 -0.01
N LYS A 46 -18.58 -1.64 -1.28
CA LYS A 46 -19.01 -2.96 -1.71
C LYS A 46 -17.90 -4.00 -1.52
N PHE A 47 -16.72 -3.73 -2.08
CA PHE A 47 -15.61 -4.67 -1.99
C PHE A 47 -15.00 -4.75 -0.59
N GLU A 48 -15.08 -3.68 0.21
CA GLU A 48 -14.72 -3.71 1.62
C GLU A 48 -15.62 -4.67 2.41
N ARG A 49 -16.95 -4.64 2.17
CA ARG A 49 -17.89 -5.59 2.79
C ARG A 49 -17.62 -7.04 2.37
N GLU A 50 -17.38 -7.28 1.08
CA GLU A 50 -17.03 -8.62 0.57
C GLU A 50 -15.73 -9.13 1.20
N PHE A 51 -14.72 -8.26 1.33
CA PHE A 51 -13.48 -8.57 2.03
C PHE A 51 -13.73 -9.03 3.48
N TYR A 52 -14.53 -8.30 4.26
CA TYR A 52 -14.83 -8.70 5.64
C TYR A 52 -15.53 -10.04 5.73
N GLN A 53 -16.52 -10.30 4.87
CA GLN A 53 -17.24 -11.57 4.85
C GLN A 53 -16.31 -12.74 4.54
N ASP A 54 -15.40 -12.57 3.58
CA ASP A 54 -14.44 -13.62 3.21
C ASP A 54 -13.40 -13.86 4.31
N MET A 55 -12.90 -12.78 4.95
CA MET A 55 -11.95 -12.89 6.08
C MET A 55 -12.59 -13.55 7.31
N GLU A 56 -13.84 -13.22 7.61
CA GLU A 56 -14.61 -13.83 8.71
C GLU A 56 -14.81 -15.33 8.46
N LYS A 57 -15.23 -15.72 7.25
CA LYS A 57 -15.36 -17.14 6.87
C LYS A 57 -14.05 -17.92 7.03
N LEU A 58 -12.92 -17.30 6.69
CA LEU A 58 -11.57 -17.88 6.86
C LEU A 58 -11.07 -17.88 8.32
N GLY A 59 -11.85 -17.37 9.28
CA GLY A 59 -11.46 -17.29 10.69
C GLY A 59 -10.26 -16.37 10.93
N ILE A 60 -10.08 -15.35 10.08
CA ILE A 60 -9.04 -14.33 10.24
C ILE A 60 -9.50 -13.37 11.34
N MET A 61 -8.61 -13.06 12.29
CA MET A 61 -8.93 -12.10 13.35
C MET A 61 -9.04 -10.69 12.76
N PRO A 62 -10.07 -9.91 13.11
CA PRO A 62 -10.17 -8.52 12.68
C PRO A 62 -8.98 -7.72 13.22
N ALA A 63 -8.49 -6.75 12.45
CA ALA A 63 -7.44 -5.85 12.91
C ALA A 63 -7.88 -5.06 14.15
N ASP A 64 -6.95 -4.70 15.02
CA ASP A 64 -7.24 -3.85 16.18
C ASP A 64 -7.59 -2.42 15.73
N VAL A 65 -6.93 -1.96 14.65
CA VAL A 65 -7.26 -0.70 13.97
C VAL A 65 -7.22 -0.90 12.45
N GLN A 66 -8.22 -0.37 11.77
CA GLN A 66 -8.38 -0.51 10.33
C GLN A 66 -8.63 0.85 9.65
N PRO A 67 -7.57 1.65 9.45
CA PRO A 67 -7.72 2.99 8.90
C PRO A 67 -8.01 2.96 7.40
N ARG A 68 -8.84 3.89 6.94
CA ARG A 68 -9.07 4.13 5.51
C ARG A 68 -8.18 5.27 5.02
N ALA A 69 -7.71 5.17 3.78
CA ALA A 69 -6.90 6.23 3.17
C ALA A 69 -7.65 7.57 3.14
N THR A 70 -8.95 7.55 2.83
CA THR A 70 -9.78 8.76 2.78
C THR A 70 -9.96 9.46 4.13
N GLU A 71 -9.74 8.76 5.25
CA GLU A 71 -9.83 9.30 6.61
C GLU A 71 -8.53 9.96 7.07
N GLN A 72 -7.45 9.88 6.28
CA GLN A 72 -6.09 10.23 6.70
C GLN A 72 -5.45 11.32 5.80
N ILE A 73 -6.28 11.97 4.97
CA ILE A 73 -5.85 12.96 3.99
C ILE A 73 -5.10 14.13 4.63
N ASP A 74 -5.59 14.67 5.74
CA ASP A 74 -4.95 15.81 6.42
C ASP A 74 -3.53 15.46 6.88
N PHE A 75 -3.32 14.24 7.37
CA PHE A 75 -2.00 13.79 7.80
C PHE A 75 -1.08 13.54 6.59
N MET A 76 -1.62 12.99 5.49
CA MET A 76 -0.86 12.87 4.24
C MET A 76 -0.43 14.23 3.70
N ILE A 77 -1.34 15.22 3.64
CA ILE A 77 -1.00 16.58 3.21
C ILE A 77 0.11 17.17 4.09
N LYS A 78 0.00 17.06 5.42
CA LYS A 78 1.03 17.51 6.35
C LYS A 78 2.38 16.83 6.09
N MET A 79 2.37 15.52 5.88
CA MET A 79 3.56 14.73 5.63
C MET A 79 4.25 15.18 4.33
N ILE A 80 3.48 15.37 3.26
CA ILE A 80 3.99 15.80 1.95
C ILE A 80 4.55 17.22 2.02
N SER A 81 3.86 18.17 2.67
CA SER A 81 4.38 19.52 2.86
C SER A 81 5.71 19.52 3.62
N THR A 82 5.83 18.67 4.65
CA THR A 82 7.09 18.53 5.41
C THR A 82 8.21 17.92 4.54
N LEU A 83 7.88 16.98 3.65
CA LEU A 83 8.84 16.40 2.72
C LEU A 83 9.33 17.44 1.69
N GLU A 84 8.45 18.33 1.22
CA GLU A 84 8.84 19.46 0.35
C GLU A 84 9.73 20.46 1.08
N GLU A 85 9.38 20.85 2.31
CA GLU A 85 10.19 21.76 3.14
C GLU A 85 11.60 21.21 3.38
N LYS A 86 11.73 19.88 3.49
CA LYS A 86 13.01 19.18 3.66
C LYS A 86 13.75 18.91 2.34
N GLY A 87 13.16 19.25 1.20
CA GLY A 87 13.75 19.05 -0.13
C GLY A 87 13.64 17.63 -0.69
N TYR A 88 12.89 16.72 -0.05
CA TYR A 88 12.64 15.37 -0.55
C TYR A 88 11.49 15.30 -1.55
N ALA A 89 10.68 16.34 -1.66
CA ALA A 89 9.57 16.38 -2.60
C ALA A 89 9.58 17.66 -3.42
N TYR A 90 8.96 17.60 -4.60
CA TYR A 90 8.83 18.74 -5.49
C TYR A 90 7.50 18.69 -6.26
N ARG A 91 6.93 19.88 -6.48
CA ARG A 91 5.71 20.07 -7.25
C ARG A 91 5.98 20.20 -8.75
N VAL A 92 5.11 19.59 -9.56
CA VAL A 92 5.01 19.84 -11.01
C VAL A 92 3.53 19.84 -11.43
N ASP A 93 3.04 20.93 -12.00
CA ASP A 93 1.67 21.05 -12.55
C ASP A 93 0.52 20.63 -11.61
N GLY A 94 0.72 20.75 -10.29
CA GLY A 94 -0.28 20.35 -9.27
C GLY A 94 -0.10 18.92 -8.74
N ASP A 95 0.75 18.12 -9.38
CA ASP A 95 1.26 16.87 -8.82
C ASP A 95 2.44 17.17 -7.88
N VAL A 96 2.68 16.30 -6.91
CA VAL A 96 3.85 16.33 -6.03
C VAL A 96 4.55 14.98 -6.09
N TYR A 97 5.85 15.00 -6.35
CA TYR A 97 6.68 13.81 -6.47
C TYR A 97 7.73 13.76 -5.37
N PHE A 98 8.05 12.55 -4.91
CA PHE A 98 9.23 12.29 -4.08
C PHE A 98 10.46 12.19 -4.97
N SER A 99 11.53 12.91 -4.62
CA SER A 99 12.80 12.87 -5.32
C SER A 99 13.70 11.79 -4.73
N ILE A 100 13.78 10.64 -5.42
CA ILE A 100 14.58 9.52 -4.93
C ILE A 100 16.07 9.85 -4.87
N SER A 101 16.55 10.76 -5.73
CA SER A 101 17.94 11.21 -5.74
C SER A 101 18.35 11.97 -4.47
N GLN A 102 17.39 12.50 -3.71
CA GLN A 102 17.65 13.16 -2.43
C GLN A 102 17.74 12.17 -1.27
N PHE A 103 17.24 10.94 -1.44
CA PHE A 103 17.26 9.89 -0.43
C PHE A 103 18.33 8.85 -0.73
N LYS A 104 19.52 9.00 -0.12
CA LYS A 104 20.73 8.24 -0.48
C LYS A 104 20.61 6.73 -0.28
N GLU A 105 19.77 6.30 0.66
CA GLU A 105 19.58 4.90 1.02
C GLU A 105 18.43 4.23 0.27
N TYR A 106 17.91 4.87 -0.79
CA TYR A 106 16.87 4.28 -1.63
C TYR A 106 17.33 2.96 -2.25
N GLY A 107 16.56 1.89 -2.05
CA GLY A 107 16.92 0.54 -2.48
C GLY A 107 17.44 -0.36 -1.35
N GLN A 108 17.51 0.14 -0.11
CA GLN A 108 18.00 -0.62 1.04
C GLN A 108 17.18 -1.87 1.36
N LEU A 109 15.86 -1.85 1.15
CA LEU A 109 15.01 -3.01 1.43
C LEU A 109 15.10 -4.06 0.33
N SER A 110 14.96 -3.63 -0.92
CA SER A 110 14.98 -4.47 -2.12
C SER A 110 16.38 -4.97 -2.48
N LYS A 111 17.44 -4.35 -1.92
CA LYS A 111 18.85 -4.59 -2.23
C LYS A 111 19.19 -4.39 -3.72
N ARG A 112 18.42 -3.55 -4.40
CA ARG A 112 18.65 -3.16 -5.80
C ARG A 112 19.32 -1.80 -5.83
N ASN A 113 20.27 -1.62 -6.74
CA ASN A 113 20.76 -0.27 -7.04
C ASN A 113 19.81 0.43 -8.04
N VAL A 114 19.90 1.76 -8.10
CA VAL A 114 19.04 2.59 -8.96
C VAL A 114 19.15 2.21 -10.44
N ASP A 115 20.34 1.82 -10.90
CA ASP A 115 20.58 1.45 -12.30
C ASP A 115 19.87 0.13 -12.69
N GLU A 116 19.92 -0.89 -11.82
CA GLU A 116 19.19 -2.14 -11.98
C GLU A 116 17.68 -1.93 -11.98
N MET A 117 17.18 -1.02 -11.14
CA MET A 117 15.77 -0.65 -11.10
C MET A 117 15.33 -0.01 -12.41
N MET A 118 16.13 0.90 -12.98
CA MET A 118 15.84 1.52 -14.27
C MET A 118 15.79 0.50 -15.41
N ALA A 119 16.75 -0.43 -15.46
CA ALA A 119 16.82 -1.46 -16.50
C ALA A 119 15.63 -2.44 -16.51
N GLY A 120 15.04 -2.71 -15.35
CA GLY A 120 13.86 -3.58 -15.22
C GLY A 120 12.51 -2.85 -15.37
N SER A 121 12.50 -1.52 -15.30
CA SER A 121 11.27 -0.73 -15.27
C SER A 121 10.68 -0.54 -16.68
N ARG A 122 9.58 -1.24 -17.00
CA ARG A 122 8.69 -0.90 -18.13
C ARG A 122 7.77 0.28 -17.77
N VAL A 123 8.32 1.30 -17.12
CA VAL A 123 7.53 2.45 -16.65
C VAL A 123 7.38 3.42 -17.82
N GLU A 124 6.14 3.81 -18.12
CA GLU A 124 5.90 4.96 -19.00
C GLU A 124 6.62 6.17 -18.39
N VAL A 125 7.60 6.69 -19.12
CA VAL A 125 8.43 7.81 -18.67
C VAL A 125 7.55 9.06 -18.68
N ASP A 126 7.15 9.52 -17.50
CA ASP A 126 6.60 10.87 -17.34
C ASP A 126 7.78 11.85 -17.42
N GLU A 127 7.95 12.47 -18.59
CA GLU A 127 9.06 13.40 -18.88
C GLU A 127 9.11 14.61 -17.95
N ARG A 128 8.02 14.87 -17.20
CA ARG A 128 7.95 15.95 -16.20
C ARG A 128 8.74 15.63 -14.93
N LYS A 129 9.07 14.36 -14.68
CA LYS A 129 9.83 13.96 -13.49
C LYS A 129 11.30 14.32 -13.64
N ARG A 130 11.93 14.73 -12.54
CA ARG A 130 13.37 15.00 -12.50
C ARG A 130 14.18 13.72 -12.62
N HIS A 131 13.65 12.62 -12.10
CA HIS A 131 14.22 11.29 -12.23
C HIS A 131 13.12 10.26 -12.60
N PRO A 132 13.38 9.27 -13.48
CA PRO A 132 12.37 8.31 -13.92
C PRO A 132 11.69 7.52 -12.79
N LEU A 133 12.46 7.22 -11.74
CA LEU A 133 11.99 6.50 -10.55
C LEU A 133 11.31 7.39 -9.49
N ASP A 134 11.25 8.72 -9.69
CA ASP A 134 10.49 9.60 -8.79
C ASP A 134 9.01 9.19 -8.82
N PHE A 135 8.39 9.12 -7.65
CA PHE A 135 7.03 8.59 -7.49
C PHE A 135 6.09 9.63 -6.90
N ALA A 136 4.82 9.56 -7.30
CA ALA A 136 3.83 10.54 -6.87
C ALA A 136 3.51 10.38 -5.37
N LEU A 137 3.56 11.49 -4.65
CA LEU A 137 3.03 11.67 -3.31
C LEU A 137 1.60 12.21 -3.36
N TRP A 138 1.35 13.14 -4.30
CA TRP A 138 0.04 13.73 -4.55
C TRP A 138 -0.19 13.80 -6.07
N LYS A 139 -1.38 13.43 -6.52
CA LYS A 139 -1.80 13.51 -7.92
C LYS A 139 -2.94 14.50 -8.03
N SER A 140 -2.82 15.46 -8.93
CA SER A 140 -3.91 16.35 -9.32
C SER A 140 -5.10 15.53 -9.83
N SER A 141 -6.32 15.92 -9.43
CA SER A 141 -7.53 15.21 -9.82
C SER A 141 -8.18 15.88 -11.02
N LYS A 142 -8.58 15.09 -12.02
CA LYS A 142 -9.36 15.59 -13.16
C LYS A 142 -10.79 15.91 -12.73
N ALA A 143 -11.49 16.71 -13.55
CA ALA A 143 -12.92 16.95 -13.34
C ALA A 143 -13.69 15.62 -13.31
N GLY A 144 -14.49 15.43 -12.25
CA GLY A 144 -15.26 14.19 -12.03
C GLY A 144 -14.49 13.05 -11.35
N GLU A 145 -13.20 13.20 -11.05
CA GLU A 145 -12.44 12.26 -10.21
C GLU A 145 -12.52 12.66 -8.73
N PRO A 146 -12.39 11.68 -7.79
CA PRO A 146 -12.25 12.01 -6.37
C PRO A 146 -11.06 12.92 -6.12
N GLY A 147 -11.23 13.86 -5.20
CA GLY A 147 -10.15 14.74 -4.78
C GLY A 147 -10.49 15.54 -3.53
N TRP A 148 -9.44 16.00 -2.88
CA TRP A 148 -9.44 16.83 -1.68
C TRP A 148 -8.66 18.11 -1.95
N ASP A 149 -9.02 19.17 -1.24
CA ASP A 149 -8.31 20.43 -1.35
C ASP A 149 -6.97 20.34 -0.62
N SER A 150 -5.93 20.90 -1.22
CA SER A 150 -4.56 20.87 -0.71
C SER A 150 -3.79 22.11 -1.15
N PRO A 151 -2.60 22.38 -0.58
CA PRO A 151 -1.72 23.47 -1.02
C PRO A 151 -1.34 23.40 -2.52
N TRP A 152 -1.46 22.23 -3.14
CA TRP A 152 -1.12 22.00 -4.55
C TRP A 152 -2.33 22.08 -5.48
N GLY A 153 -3.51 22.38 -4.94
CA GLY A 153 -4.79 22.31 -5.62
C GLY A 153 -5.54 21.01 -5.33
N ARG A 154 -6.67 20.82 -6.00
CA ARG A 154 -7.50 19.64 -5.79
C ARG A 154 -6.83 18.39 -6.33
N GLY A 155 -6.65 17.38 -5.49
CA GLY A 155 -5.98 16.15 -5.86
C GLY A 155 -6.23 15.01 -4.89
N ARG A 156 -5.41 13.96 -4.97
CA ARG A 156 -5.55 12.73 -4.19
C ARG A 156 -4.17 12.15 -3.88
N PRO A 157 -4.04 11.33 -2.83
CA PRO A 157 -2.76 10.73 -2.48
C PRO A 157 -2.24 9.79 -3.56
N GLY A 158 -0.91 9.67 -3.64
CA GLY A 158 -0.24 8.57 -4.32
C GLY A 158 -0.26 7.31 -3.46
N TRP A 159 -0.25 6.14 -4.09
CA TRP A 159 -0.46 4.85 -3.41
C TRP A 159 0.43 4.63 -2.16
N HIS A 160 1.70 5.03 -2.21
CA HIS A 160 2.66 4.74 -1.14
C HIS A 160 2.50 5.63 0.10
N ILE A 161 2.09 6.91 -0.09
CA ILE A 161 2.04 7.87 1.04
C ILE A 161 0.96 7.51 2.06
N GLU A 162 -0.06 6.78 1.60
CA GLU A 162 -1.17 6.28 2.42
C GLU A 162 -0.64 5.43 3.58
N CYS A 163 0.13 4.38 3.27
CA CYS A 163 0.65 3.43 4.26
C CYS A 163 1.66 4.08 5.21
N SER A 164 2.53 4.96 4.70
CA SER A 164 3.46 5.74 5.53
C SER A 164 2.71 6.64 6.53
N ALA A 165 1.71 7.38 6.07
CA ALA A 165 0.94 8.27 6.93
C ALA A 165 0.13 7.47 7.97
N MET A 166 -0.59 6.44 7.53
CA MET A 166 -1.40 5.61 8.42
C MET A 166 -0.56 4.89 9.48
N SER A 167 0.49 4.19 9.07
CA SER A 167 1.34 3.46 10.02
C SER A 167 1.96 4.40 11.06
N LEU A 168 2.48 5.56 10.66
CA LEU A 168 3.04 6.53 11.60
C LEU A 168 2.00 7.11 12.56
N ASN A 169 0.77 7.34 12.10
CA ASN A 169 -0.29 7.90 12.94
C ASN A 169 -0.74 6.92 14.04
N TYR A 170 -0.83 5.62 13.72
CA TYR A 170 -1.35 4.61 14.64
C TYR A 170 -0.27 3.85 15.44
N LEU A 171 0.92 3.65 14.87
CA LEU A 171 1.99 2.86 15.47
C LEU A 171 3.18 3.70 15.95
N GLY A 172 3.29 4.94 15.47
CA GLY A 172 4.48 5.78 15.70
C GLY A 172 5.67 5.37 14.83
N PHE A 173 6.79 6.07 15.01
CA PHE A 173 8.02 5.79 14.27
C PHE A 173 8.85 4.68 14.93
N GLY A 174 9.46 3.79 14.13
CA GLY A 174 10.33 2.72 14.65
C GLY A 174 9.57 1.53 15.23
N PHE A 175 8.35 1.27 14.74
CA PHE A 175 7.51 0.15 15.18
C PHE A 175 8.10 -1.20 14.74
N ASP A 176 7.60 -2.27 15.36
CA ASP A 176 8.27 -3.57 15.33
C ASP A 176 8.20 -4.25 13.96
N ILE A 177 7.01 -4.51 13.44
CA ILE A 177 6.81 -5.38 12.27
C ILE A 177 5.97 -4.65 11.22
N HIS A 178 6.48 -4.55 9.99
CA HIS A 178 5.70 -4.19 8.80
C HIS A 178 5.66 -5.38 7.85
N GLY A 179 4.46 -5.73 7.39
CA GLY A 179 4.24 -6.92 6.57
C GLY A 179 3.44 -6.66 5.31
N GLY A 180 3.75 -7.44 4.26
CA GLY A 180 2.96 -7.47 3.03
C GLY A 180 3.30 -8.68 2.16
N ALA A 181 2.79 -8.73 0.94
CA ALA A 181 3.22 -9.72 -0.04
C ALA A 181 4.60 -9.38 -0.61
N GLN A 182 5.29 -10.36 -1.21
CA GLN A 182 6.65 -10.20 -1.73
C GLN A 182 6.75 -9.16 -2.86
N ASP A 183 5.73 -9.01 -3.68
CA ASP A 183 5.65 -7.98 -4.72
C ASP A 183 5.63 -6.55 -4.14
N LEU A 184 5.21 -6.38 -2.88
CA LEU A 184 5.23 -5.09 -2.20
C LEU A 184 6.63 -4.66 -1.75
N ILE A 185 7.65 -5.54 -1.75
CA ILE A 185 9.04 -5.15 -1.43
C ILE A 185 9.46 -3.93 -2.27
N PHE A 186 9.19 -3.98 -3.57
CA PHE A 186 9.48 -2.89 -4.49
C PHE A 186 8.37 -2.74 -5.54
N PRO A 187 7.87 -1.52 -5.77
CA PRO A 187 8.34 -0.26 -5.19
C PRO A 187 7.69 0.11 -3.86
N HIS A 188 6.66 -0.61 -3.40
CA HIS A 188 5.76 -0.10 -2.36
C HIS A 188 6.45 0.17 -1.02
N HIS A 189 6.97 -0.87 -0.36
CA HIS A 189 7.61 -0.75 0.94
C HIS A 189 8.93 0.04 0.88
N GLU A 190 9.67 -0.02 -0.23
CA GLU A 190 10.87 0.82 -0.44
C GLU A 190 10.49 2.31 -0.42
N ASN A 191 9.40 2.68 -1.08
CA ASN A 191 8.87 4.04 -1.09
C ASN A 191 8.38 4.47 0.28
N GLU A 192 7.75 3.57 1.04
CA GLU A 192 7.31 3.88 2.40
C GLU A 192 8.49 4.21 3.33
N ILE A 193 9.58 3.45 3.22
CA ILE A 193 10.80 3.74 3.98
C ILE A 193 11.33 5.13 3.62
N ALA A 194 11.46 5.43 2.32
CA ALA A 194 11.95 6.72 1.86
C ALA A 194 11.08 7.89 2.34
N GLN A 195 9.75 7.73 2.28
CA GLN A 195 8.79 8.71 2.76
C GLN A 195 8.87 8.90 4.28
N ALA A 196 8.81 7.83 5.06
CA ALA A 196 8.78 7.89 6.51
C ALA A 196 10.11 8.37 7.11
N GLU A 197 11.24 7.85 6.63
CA GLU A 197 12.57 8.28 7.08
C GLU A 197 12.89 9.70 6.60
N GLY A 198 12.50 10.09 5.38
CA GLY A 198 12.61 11.48 4.92
C GLY A 198 11.74 12.44 5.72
N TYR A 199 10.52 12.01 6.08
CA TYR A 199 9.58 12.79 6.89
C TYR A 199 10.08 12.97 8.32
N ARG A 200 10.63 11.94 8.96
CA ARG A 200 11.09 12.01 10.35
C ARG A 200 12.54 12.43 10.52
N GLN A 201 13.39 12.24 9.51
CA GLN A 201 14.85 12.37 9.61
C GLN A 201 15.45 11.47 10.70
N GLU A 202 14.85 10.29 10.89
CA GLU A 202 15.22 9.30 11.88
C GLU A 202 15.22 7.91 11.22
N LYS A 203 15.92 6.94 11.83
CA LYS A 203 16.00 5.55 11.38
C LYS A 203 16.10 4.58 12.57
N PRO A 204 15.62 3.34 12.45
CA PRO A 204 14.87 2.80 11.30
C PRO A 204 13.38 3.18 11.37
N PHE A 205 12.71 3.29 10.21
CA PHE A 205 11.24 3.40 10.14
C PHE A 205 10.54 2.17 10.74
N VAL A 206 11.02 0.96 10.41
CA VAL A 206 10.48 -0.33 10.84
C VAL A 206 11.65 -1.25 11.23
N ARG A 207 11.49 -2.03 12.30
CA ARG A 207 12.54 -2.95 12.79
C ARG A 207 12.61 -4.25 12.00
N TYR A 208 11.46 -4.82 11.66
CA TYR A 208 11.35 -6.10 10.97
C TYR A 208 10.38 -6.02 9.79
N TRP A 209 10.90 -6.31 8.59
CA TRP A 209 10.11 -6.46 7.39
C TRP A 209 9.80 -7.92 7.12
N LEU A 210 8.52 -8.26 6.95
CA LEU A 210 8.08 -9.63 6.67
C LEU A 210 7.31 -9.68 5.36
N HIS A 211 7.71 -10.56 4.44
CA HIS A 211 7.05 -10.70 3.15
C HIS A 211 6.53 -12.11 2.92
N GLY A 212 5.23 -12.24 2.65
CA GLY A 212 4.62 -13.50 2.25
C GLY A 212 4.94 -13.85 0.81
N GLY A 213 5.25 -15.12 0.53
CA GLY A 213 5.52 -15.60 -0.83
C GLY A 213 4.32 -15.49 -1.77
N MET A 214 4.59 -15.51 -3.06
CA MET A 214 3.57 -15.47 -4.12
C MET A 214 2.82 -16.81 -4.19
N LEU A 215 1.51 -16.76 -4.46
CA LEU A 215 0.71 -17.94 -4.73
C LEU A 215 0.79 -18.31 -6.22
N GLN A 216 1.01 -19.59 -6.50
CA GLN A 216 1.09 -20.15 -7.85
C GLN A 216 -0.10 -21.08 -8.12
N ILE A 217 -0.59 -21.07 -9.36
CA ILE A 217 -1.54 -22.05 -9.90
C ILE A 217 -0.86 -22.73 -11.09
N ASN A 218 -0.77 -24.06 -11.06
CA ASN A 218 -0.12 -24.85 -12.12
C ASN A 218 1.32 -24.40 -12.45
N GLU A 219 2.12 -24.12 -11.42
CA GLU A 219 3.52 -23.63 -11.54
C GLU A 219 3.66 -22.22 -12.16
N GLU A 220 2.54 -21.54 -12.47
CA GLU A 220 2.52 -20.15 -12.90
C GLU A 220 2.06 -19.24 -11.77
N GLU A 221 2.65 -18.05 -11.66
CA GLU A 221 2.18 -17.02 -10.73
C GLU A 221 0.76 -16.56 -11.11
N MET A 222 -0.11 -16.39 -10.11
CA MET A 222 -1.46 -15.86 -10.35
C MET A 222 -1.40 -14.39 -10.76
N HIS A 223 -1.87 -14.09 -11.96
CA HIS A 223 -2.01 -12.73 -12.48
C HIS A 223 -3.40 -12.48 -13.05
N LYS A 224 -4.04 -11.37 -12.64
CA LYS A 224 -5.34 -10.93 -13.19
C LYS A 224 -5.33 -10.82 -14.72
N SER A 225 -4.20 -10.45 -15.32
CA SER A 225 -4.03 -10.32 -16.76
C SER A 225 -3.97 -11.66 -17.51
N LEU A 226 -3.60 -12.75 -16.84
CA LEU A 226 -3.58 -14.10 -17.41
C LEU A 226 -4.94 -14.80 -17.27
N GLY A 227 -5.89 -14.19 -16.53
CA GLY A 227 -7.18 -14.81 -16.21
C GLY A 227 -7.06 -16.06 -15.33
N ASN A 228 -5.86 -16.35 -14.81
CA ASN A 228 -5.53 -17.56 -14.05
C ASN A 228 -5.67 -17.36 -12.53
N PHE A 229 -6.60 -16.52 -12.09
CA PHE A 229 -6.82 -16.26 -10.66
C PHE A 229 -8.19 -16.78 -10.22
N VAL A 230 -8.25 -17.24 -8.97
CA VAL A 230 -9.49 -17.62 -8.28
C VAL A 230 -9.65 -16.69 -7.09
N THR A 231 -10.82 -16.08 -6.95
CA THR A 231 -11.11 -15.24 -5.78
C THR A 231 -11.32 -16.09 -4.53
N VAL A 232 -11.06 -15.51 -3.36
CA VAL A 232 -11.39 -16.17 -2.08
C VAL A 232 -12.88 -16.49 -2.03
N HIS A 233 -13.73 -15.56 -2.46
CA HIS A 233 -15.17 -15.77 -2.56
C HIS A 233 -15.55 -17.03 -3.37
N GLU A 234 -15.07 -17.15 -4.61
CA GLU A 234 -15.34 -18.31 -5.48
C GLU A 234 -14.80 -19.63 -4.90
N LEU A 235 -13.68 -19.57 -4.18
CA LEU A 235 -13.11 -20.74 -3.52
C LEU A 235 -13.96 -21.17 -2.32
N LEU A 236 -14.44 -20.22 -1.52
CA LEU A 236 -15.28 -20.48 -0.35
C LEU A 236 -16.71 -20.92 -0.71
N GLU A 237 -17.17 -20.68 -1.95
CA GLU A 237 -18.41 -21.27 -2.47
C GLU A 237 -18.28 -22.77 -2.72
N LYS A 238 -17.06 -23.26 -2.98
CA LYS A 238 -16.79 -24.64 -3.42
C LYS A 238 -16.17 -25.49 -2.32
N GLU A 239 -15.39 -24.88 -1.43
CA GLU A 239 -14.55 -25.58 -0.46
C GLU A 239 -14.79 -25.12 0.98
N ASN A 240 -14.51 -26.01 1.93
CA ASN A 240 -14.60 -25.68 3.35
C ASN A 240 -13.54 -24.62 3.72
N PRO A 241 -13.89 -23.54 4.44
CA PRO A 241 -12.93 -22.48 4.80
C PRO A 241 -11.69 -22.98 5.57
N ASN A 242 -11.84 -24.02 6.40
CA ASN A 242 -10.72 -24.61 7.12
C ASN A 242 -9.76 -25.37 6.20
N VAL A 243 -10.27 -25.99 5.12
CA VAL A 243 -9.45 -26.66 4.10
C VAL A 243 -8.65 -25.62 3.33
N VAL A 244 -9.32 -24.54 2.89
CA VAL A 244 -8.66 -23.40 2.23
C VAL A 244 -7.56 -22.83 3.12
N ARG A 245 -7.86 -22.61 4.40
CA ARG A 245 -6.90 -22.09 5.36
C ARG A 245 -5.72 -23.04 5.59
N LEU A 246 -5.96 -24.34 5.68
CA LEU A 246 -4.90 -25.34 5.82
C LEU A 246 -3.99 -25.35 4.59
N LEU A 247 -4.58 -25.27 3.38
CA LEU A 247 -3.84 -25.17 2.12
C LEU A 247 -2.93 -23.94 2.08
N MET A 248 -3.39 -22.79 2.58
CA MET A 248 -2.59 -21.56 2.62
C MET A 248 -1.45 -21.59 3.67
N LEU A 249 -1.43 -22.58 4.55
CA LEU A 249 -0.42 -22.72 5.62
C LEU A 249 0.57 -23.87 5.39
N GLY A 250 0.24 -24.82 4.52
CA GLY A 250 1.10 -25.93 4.10
C GLY A 250 2.02 -25.53 2.97
#